data_AF-A0A8C1PBE8-F1
#
_entry.id   AF-A0A8C1PBE8-F1
#
_cell.length_a   1.000
_cell.length_b   1.000
_cell.length_c   1.000
_cell.angle_alpha   90.00
_cell.angle_beta   90.00
_cell.angle_gamma   90.00
#
_symmetry.space_group_name_H-M   'P 1'
#
loop_
_entity.id
_entity.type
_entity.pdbx_description
1 polymer ?
#
loop_
_entity_poly.entity_id
_entity_poly.type
_entity_poly.pdbx_seq_one_letter_code
_entity_poly.pdbx_strand_id
1 'polypeptide(L)'
;MRAFPVKLDLFATDLITGRMLHFPTLRKCISSPAQITDVMTDFIARLKMNFAGRLDGLVLPTEVAVFVRDPFTVAIEGDLSARAKQLCTNGPTMFWTNVNVHQFPNIKKVAIVMLSMFGSTYTCESSFSHMNSIKSNSRCSLTDRTLHQCLRIALTTYEPKVTALVQNKKCHFSH
;
A
#
# COMPACT_ATOMS: atom_id res chain seq x y z
N MET A 1 -0.57 -11.88 0.46
CA MET A 1 -1.56 -11.25 -0.44
C MET A 1 -2.94 -11.91 -0.48
N ARG A 2 -3.20 -12.99 0.27
CA ARG A 2 -4.49 -13.70 0.22
C ARG A 2 -5.63 -13.02 0.98
N ALA A 3 -5.33 -12.16 1.96
CA ALA A 3 -6.34 -11.54 2.81
C ALA A 3 -7.30 -10.59 2.06
N PHE A 4 -6.80 -9.88 1.04
CA PHE A 4 -7.61 -8.91 0.30
C PHE A 4 -8.66 -9.56 -0.60
N PRO A 5 -8.33 -10.56 -1.44
CA PRO A 5 -9.34 -11.34 -2.16
C PRO A 5 -10.42 -11.95 -1.23
N VAL A 6 -10.00 -12.54 -0.11
CA VAL A 6 -10.93 -13.11 0.89
C VAL A 6 -11.88 -12.05 1.45
N LYS A 7 -11.39 -10.82 1.66
CA LYS A 7 -12.24 -9.71 2.11
C LYS A 7 -13.26 -9.28 1.05
N LEU A 8 -12.92 -9.34 -0.23
CA LEU A 8 -13.87 -9.07 -1.32
C LEU A 8 -14.94 -10.17 -1.43
N ASP A 9 -14.58 -11.43 -1.17
CA ASP A 9 -15.54 -12.54 -1.10
C ASP A 9 -16.55 -12.34 0.05
N LEU A 10 -16.03 -11.91 1.21
CA LEU A 10 -16.87 -11.57 2.36
C LEU A 10 -17.84 -10.44 2.01
N PHE A 11 -17.37 -9.38 1.35
CA PHE A 11 -18.20 -8.25 0.93
C PHE A 11 -19.27 -8.63 -0.09
N ALA A 12 -18.93 -9.46 -1.08
CA ALA A 12 -19.90 -9.99 -2.03
C ALA A 12 -21.01 -10.79 -1.32
N THR A 13 -20.62 -11.66 -0.38
CA THR A 13 -21.55 -12.45 0.42
C THR A 13 -22.46 -11.56 1.28
N ASP A 14 -21.89 -10.51 1.86
CA ASP A 14 -22.62 -9.59 2.75
C ASP A 14 -23.69 -8.78 2.00
N LEU A 15 -23.45 -8.46 0.72
CA LEU A 15 -24.43 -7.85 -0.18
C LEU A 15 -25.51 -8.85 -0.62
N ILE A 16 -25.12 -10.05 -1.07
CA ILE A 16 -26.08 -11.08 -1.53
C ILE A 16 -27.02 -11.48 -0.39
N THR A 17 -26.49 -11.60 0.83
CA THR A 17 -27.29 -11.98 2.01
C THR A 17 -28.07 -10.81 2.62
N GLY A 18 -27.87 -9.58 2.14
CA GLY A 18 -28.55 -8.39 2.65
C GLY A 18 -28.14 -7.96 4.06
N ARG A 19 -27.10 -8.58 4.65
CA ARG A 19 -26.68 -8.32 6.03
C ARG A 19 -25.93 -7.00 6.17
N MET A 20 -25.15 -6.62 5.16
CA MET A 20 -24.45 -5.33 5.06
C MET A 20 -23.64 -4.95 6.32
N LEU A 21 -23.12 -5.95 7.06
CA LEU A 21 -22.32 -5.73 8.27
C LEU A 21 -21.08 -4.87 7.99
N HIS A 22 -20.52 -4.98 6.78
CA HIS A 22 -19.33 -4.24 6.35
C HIS A 22 -19.65 -2.95 5.59
N PHE A 23 -20.93 -2.61 5.41
CA PHE A 23 -21.38 -1.43 4.68
C PHE A 23 -22.32 -0.58 5.56
N PRO A 24 -21.83 0.00 6.69
CA PRO A 24 -22.68 0.69 7.66
C PRO A 24 -23.38 1.92 7.07
N THR A 25 -22.75 2.64 6.15
CA THR A 25 -23.39 3.76 5.44
C THR A 25 -24.48 3.28 4.50
N LEU A 26 -24.22 2.22 3.73
CA LEU A 26 -25.20 1.62 2.83
C LEU A 26 -26.43 1.11 3.59
N ARG A 27 -26.20 0.46 4.73
CA ARG A 27 -27.25 -0.04 5.64
C ARG A 27 -28.15 1.08 6.19
N LYS A 28 -27.65 2.32 6.28
CA LYS A 28 -28.47 3.50 6.66
C LYS A 28 -29.31 4.02 5.50
N CYS A 29 -28.82 3.90 4.27
CA CYS A 29 -29.50 4.40 3.08
C CYS A 29 -30.56 3.42 2.54
N ILE A 30 -30.38 2.13 2.79
CA ILE A 30 -31.25 1.06 2.31
C ILE A 30 -32.14 0.55 3.44
N SER A 31 -33.46 0.60 3.24
CA SER A 31 -34.45 0.18 4.24
C SER A 31 -34.82 -1.31 4.17
N SER A 32 -34.47 -1.99 3.07
CA SER A 32 -34.74 -3.41 2.86
C SER A 32 -33.69 -4.05 1.94
N PRO A 33 -33.27 -5.31 2.16
CA PRO A 33 -32.37 -6.05 1.27
C PRO A 33 -32.81 -6.06 -0.19
N ALA A 34 -34.12 -5.95 -0.47
CA ALA A 34 -34.67 -5.90 -1.83
C ALA A 34 -34.25 -4.66 -2.63
N GLN A 35 -33.70 -3.63 -1.99
CA GLN A 35 -33.19 -2.43 -2.66
C GLN A 35 -31.72 -2.55 -3.08
N ILE A 36 -31.06 -3.67 -2.77
CA ILE A 36 -29.72 -3.96 -3.28
C ILE A 36 -29.86 -4.21 -4.78
N THR A 37 -29.26 -3.36 -5.60
CA THR A 37 -29.35 -3.45 -7.05
C THR A 37 -28.26 -4.33 -7.62
N ASP A 38 -28.50 -4.85 -8.82
CA ASP A 38 -27.50 -5.58 -9.58
C ASP A 38 -26.24 -4.74 -9.81
N VAL A 39 -26.35 -3.41 -9.91
CA VAL A 39 -25.21 -2.50 -10.05
C VAL A 39 -24.26 -2.60 -8.84
N MET A 40 -24.79 -2.77 -7.62
CA MET A 40 -23.98 -2.87 -6.40
C MET A 40 -23.23 -4.20 -6.33
N THR A 41 -23.91 -5.30 -6.64
CA THR A 41 -23.32 -6.65 -6.61
C THR A 41 -22.30 -6.82 -7.74
N ASP A 42 -22.65 -6.34 -8.94
CA ASP A 42 -21.77 -6.34 -10.10
C ASP A 42 -20.54 -5.44 -9.90
N PHE A 43 -20.64 -4.31 -9.20
CA PHE A 43 -19.46 -3.51 -8.85
C PHE A 43 -18.43 -4.33 -8.06
N ILE A 44 -18.86 -5.08 -7.04
CA ILE A 44 -17.96 -5.96 -6.28
C ILE A 44 -17.42 -7.10 -7.16
N ALA A 45 -18.23 -7.66 -8.05
CA ALA A 45 -17.80 -8.70 -8.99
C ALA A 45 -16.69 -8.19 -9.94
N ARG A 46 -16.88 -6.99 -10.53
CA ARG A 46 -15.86 -6.34 -11.37
C ARG A 46 -14.61 -6.01 -10.58
N LEU A 47 -14.76 -5.56 -9.33
CA LEU A 47 -13.63 -5.29 -8.44
C LEU A 47 -12.82 -6.56 -8.19
N LYS A 48 -13.49 -7.69 -7.92
CA LYS A 48 -12.85 -9.01 -7.79
C LYS A 48 -12.09 -9.40 -9.04
N MET A 49 -12.70 -9.30 -10.22
CA MET A 49 -12.02 -9.61 -11.50
C MET A 49 -10.79 -8.72 -11.73
N ASN A 50 -10.93 -7.42 -11.47
CA ASN A 50 -9.84 -6.47 -11.66
C ASN A 50 -8.64 -6.80 -10.77
N PHE A 51 -8.89 -7.15 -9.51
CA PHE A 51 -7.83 -7.55 -8.59
C PHE A 51 -7.30 -8.95 -8.85
N ALA A 52 -8.12 -9.89 -9.30
CA ALA A 52 -7.66 -11.23 -9.68
C ALA A 52 -6.58 -11.12 -10.76
N GLY A 53 -6.83 -10.36 -11.84
CA GLY A 53 -5.84 -10.14 -12.89
C GLY A 53 -4.60 -9.38 -12.43
N ARG A 54 -4.76 -8.37 -11.54
CA ARG A 54 -3.62 -7.59 -11.01
C ARG A 54 -2.76 -8.37 -10.02
N LEU A 55 -3.34 -9.33 -9.31
CA LEU A 55 -2.66 -10.12 -8.27
C LEU A 55 -2.16 -11.47 -8.76
N ASP A 56 -2.55 -11.92 -9.96
CA ASP A 56 -2.21 -13.24 -10.52
C ASP A 56 -0.69 -13.50 -10.53
N GLY A 57 0.10 -12.50 -10.97
CA GLY A 57 1.56 -12.58 -10.97
C GLY A 57 2.24 -12.36 -9.61
N LEU A 58 1.46 -12.11 -8.55
CA LEU A 58 1.95 -11.77 -7.20
C LEU A 58 1.66 -12.88 -6.17
N VAL A 59 0.99 -13.95 -6.59
CA VAL A 59 0.77 -15.14 -5.76
C VAL A 59 2.06 -15.95 -5.69
N LEU A 60 2.81 -15.74 -4.61
CA LEU A 60 4.01 -16.52 -4.31
C LEU A 60 3.67 -17.70 -3.37
N PRO A 61 4.34 -18.86 -3.51
CA PRO A 61 4.34 -19.90 -2.50
C PRO A 61 4.71 -19.32 -1.13
N THR A 62 4.11 -19.84 -0.06
CA THR A 62 4.30 -19.32 1.30
C THR A 62 5.76 -19.38 1.71
N GLU A 63 6.46 -20.44 1.30
CA GLU A 63 7.86 -20.71 1.56
C GLU A 63 8.76 -19.63 0.93
N VAL A 64 8.46 -19.27 -0.32
CA VAL A 64 9.17 -18.19 -1.04
C VAL A 64 8.89 -16.84 -0.37
N ALA A 65 7.65 -16.59 0.04
CA ALA A 65 7.29 -15.35 0.73
C ALA A 65 7.98 -15.21 2.11
N VAL A 66 8.11 -16.31 2.85
CA VAL A 66 8.86 -16.35 4.12
C VAL A 66 10.34 -16.13 3.87
N PHE A 67 10.93 -16.80 2.88
CA PHE A 67 12.34 -16.63 2.50
C PHE A 67 12.67 -15.20 2.07
N VAL A 68 11.82 -14.56 1.26
CA VAL A 68 12.04 -13.17 0.84
C VAL A 68 12.00 -12.21 2.02
N ARG A 69 11.04 -12.43 2.95
CA ARG A 69 10.92 -11.61 4.15
C ARG A 69 12.13 -11.78 5.07
N ASP A 70 12.51 -13.03 5.31
CA ASP A 70 13.63 -13.37 6.16
C ASP A 70 14.37 -14.59 5.60
N PRO A 71 15.46 -14.37 4.84
CA PRO A 71 16.21 -15.43 4.20
C PRO A 71 16.96 -16.33 5.19
N PHE A 72 16.99 -15.96 6.48
CA PHE A 72 17.70 -16.69 7.53
C PHE A 72 16.79 -17.62 8.35
N THR A 73 15.47 -17.46 8.23
CA THR A 73 14.49 -18.29 8.94
C THR A 73 14.19 -19.62 8.26
N VAL A 74 14.50 -19.74 6.97
CA VAL A 74 14.25 -20.97 6.22
C VAL A 74 15.45 -21.88 6.39
N ALA A 75 15.25 -23.04 7.01
CA ALA A 75 16.22 -24.13 7.06
C ALA A 75 16.37 -24.73 5.65
N ILE A 76 17.03 -24.01 4.74
CA ILE A 76 17.43 -24.57 3.45
C ILE A 76 18.70 -25.38 3.72
N GLU A 77 18.58 -26.70 3.71
CA GLU A 77 19.77 -27.56 3.62
C GLU A 77 20.43 -27.32 2.25
N GLY A 78 21.63 -26.72 2.23
CA GLY A 78 22.40 -26.45 1.01
C GLY A 78 23.32 -25.22 1.06
N ASP A 79 24.10 -25.03 -0.01
CA ASP A 79 25.12 -23.96 -0.18
C ASP A 79 24.54 -22.53 -0.01
N LEU A 80 23.25 -22.35 -0.31
CA LEU A 80 22.53 -21.09 -0.14
C LEU A 80 22.46 -20.63 1.34
N SER A 81 22.24 -21.56 2.27
CA SER A 81 22.20 -21.25 3.71
C SER A 81 23.57 -20.86 4.24
N ALA A 82 24.64 -21.53 3.79
CA ALA A 82 26.01 -21.21 4.18
C ALA A 82 26.45 -19.82 3.66
N ARG A 83 26.15 -19.49 2.39
CA ARG A 83 26.43 -18.16 1.83
C ARG A 83 25.56 -17.06 2.44
N ALA A 84 24.29 -17.34 2.71
CA ALA A 84 23.41 -16.40 3.43
C ALA A 84 23.93 -16.12 4.84
N LYS A 85 24.40 -17.15 5.56
CA LYS A 85 25.07 -17.00 6.86
C LYS A 85 26.34 -16.14 6.82
N GLN A 86 27.05 -16.11 5.70
CA GLN A 86 28.23 -15.25 5.51
C GLN A 86 27.86 -13.78 5.24
N LEU A 87 26.66 -13.53 4.69
CA LEU A 87 26.06 -12.22 4.48
C LEU A 87 25.22 -11.73 5.68
N CYS A 88 25.08 -12.55 6.73
CA CYS A 88 24.17 -12.33 7.88
C CYS A 88 24.44 -11.08 8.72
N THR A 89 25.59 -10.42 8.61
CA THR A 89 25.99 -9.41 9.61
C THR A 89 25.13 -8.13 9.58
N ASN A 90 24.36 -7.89 8.51
CA ASN A 90 23.63 -6.63 8.32
C ASN A 90 22.13 -6.79 7.99
N GLY A 91 21.55 -7.98 8.20
CA GLY A 91 20.11 -8.23 8.06
C GLY A 91 19.57 -8.40 6.62
N PRO A 92 18.24 -8.63 6.46
CA PRO A 92 17.63 -9.02 5.18
C PRO A 92 17.81 -7.99 4.06
N THR A 93 17.77 -6.70 4.38
CA THR A 93 17.96 -5.63 3.39
C THR A 93 19.34 -5.70 2.74
N MET A 94 20.39 -5.88 3.54
CA MET A 94 21.75 -5.96 3.02
C MET A 94 22.02 -7.27 2.29
N PHE A 95 21.38 -8.37 2.71
CA PHE A 95 21.40 -9.61 1.95
C PHE A 95 20.88 -9.40 0.52
N TRP A 96 19.66 -8.88 0.36
CA TRP A 96 19.04 -8.71 -0.96
C TRP A 96 19.78 -7.71 -1.87
N THR A 97 20.43 -6.69 -1.28
CA THR A 97 21.31 -5.78 -2.02
C THR A 97 22.53 -6.51 -2.60
N ASN A 98 23.19 -7.35 -1.78
CA ASN A 98 24.45 -8.01 -2.12
C ASN A 98 24.31 -9.32 -2.90
N VAL A 99 23.12 -9.93 -2.95
CA VAL A 99 22.87 -11.14 -3.75
C VAL A 99 23.26 -10.89 -5.21
N ASN A 100 24.11 -11.76 -5.75
CA ASN A 100 24.55 -11.67 -7.14
C ASN A 100 23.39 -11.97 -8.10
N VAL A 101 23.05 -10.98 -8.94
CA VAL A 101 21.94 -11.08 -9.91
C VAL A 101 22.21 -12.11 -11.01
N HIS A 102 23.47 -12.31 -11.40
CA HIS A 102 23.86 -13.27 -12.43
C HIS A 102 23.79 -14.70 -11.93
N GLN A 103 24.08 -14.91 -10.64
CA GLN A 103 23.99 -16.24 -10.04
C GLN A 103 22.54 -16.63 -9.70
N PHE A 104 21.72 -15.67 -9.26
CA PHE A 104 20.34 -15.92 -8.86
C PHE A 104 19.35 -14.89 -9.42
N PRO A 105 19.13 -14.85 -10.75
CA PRO A 105 18.31 -13.82 -11.39
C PRO A 105 16.84 -13.88 -10.98
N ASN A 106 16.26 -15.09 -10.91
CA ASN A 106 14.85 -15.28 -10.61
C ASN A 106 14.51 -14.93 -9.16
N ILE A 107 15.33 -15.37 -8.20
CA ILE A 107 15.07 -15.09 -6.78
C ILE A 107 15.22 -13.60 -6.48
N LYS A 108 16.20 -12.91 -7.08
CA LYS A 108 16.40 -11.48 -6.90
C LYS A 108 15.25 -10.68 -7.52
N LYS A 109 14.74 -11.09 -8.69
CA LYS A 109 13.56 -10.48 -9.32
C LYS A 109 12.32 -10.60 -8.41
N VAL A 110 12.06 -11.79 -7.88
CA VAL A 110 10.95 -12.02 -6.94
C VAL A 110 11.11 -11.19 -5.66
N ALA A 111 12.30 -11.14 -5.09
CA ALA A 111 12.58 -10.37 -3.88
C ALA A 111 12.35 -8.86 -4.08
N ILE A 112 12.84 -8.30 -5.20
CA ILE A 112 12.62 -6.88 -5.53
C ILE A 112 11.12 -6.57 -5.66
N VAL A 113 10.38 -7.39 -6.41
CA VAL A 113 8.94 -7.21 -6.59
C VAL A 113 8.24 -7.28 -5.23
N MET A 114 8.52 -8.30 -4.42
CA MET A 114 7.86 -8.47 -3.12
C MET A 114 8.20 -7.38 -2.11
N LEU A 115 9.47 -7.01 -1.95
CA LEU A 115 9.89 -5.98 -1.00
C LEU A 115 9.36 -4.58 -1.40
N SER A 116 9.35 -4.27 -2.70
CA SER A 116 8.81 -2.99 -3.20
C SER A 116 7.30 -2.87 -3.04
N MET A 117 6.54 -3.97 -3.11
CA MET A 117 5.09 -3.95 -2.88
C MET A 117 4.73 -3.55 -1.45
N PHE A 118 5.50 -3.99 -0.45
CA PHE A 118 5.30 -3.55 0.94
C PHE A 118 5.65 -2.07 1.12
N GLY A 119 6.77 -1.62 0.53
CA GLY A 119 7.19 -0.22 0.60
C GLY A 119 6.21 0.75 -0.08
N SER A 120 5.67 0.39 -1.24
CA SER A 120 4.70 1.22 -1.96
C SER A 120 3.35 1.29 -1.25
N THR A 121 2.90 0.17 -0.66
CA THR A 121 1.66 0.14 0.14
C THR A 121 1.79 1.03 1.37
N TYR A 122 2.87 0.91 2.14
CA TYR A 122 3.13 1.77 3.30
C TYR A 122 3.21 3.25 2.92
N THR A 123 3.93 3.58 1.84
CA THR A 123 4.01 4.96 1.35
C THR A 123 2.64 5.50 0.96
N CYS A 124 1.81 4.68 0.31
CA CYS A 124 0.44 5.04 -0.08
C CYS A 124 -0.46 5.28 1.14
N GLU A 125 -0.43 4.37 2.13
CA GLU A 125 -1.19 4.51 3.38
C GLU A 125 -0.77 5.76 4.16
N SER A 126 0.54 6.00 4.29
CA SER A 126 1.09 7.21 4.89
C SER A 126 0.64 8.47 4.13
N SER A 127 0.69 8.45 2.80
CA SER A 127 0.20 9.54 1.94
C SER A 127 -1.27 9.86 2.19
N PHE A 128 -2.14 8.84 2.25
CA PHE A 128 -3.55 9.04 2.54
C PHE A 128 -3.81 9.52 3.97
N SER A 129 -3.04 9.03 4.94
CA SER A 129 -3.12 9.50 6.33
C SER A 129 -2.78 10.99 6.43
N HIS A 130 -1.66 11.41 5.83
CA HIS A 130 -1.28 12.82 5.74
C HIS A 130 -2.32 13.64 4.96
N MET A 131 -2.86 13.11 3.86
CA MET A 131 -3.93 13.76 3.11
C MET A 131 -5.15 14.04 3.97
N ASN A 132 -5.59 13.06 4.77
CA ASN A 132 -6.74 13.20 5.67
C ASN A 132 -6.46 14.24 6.77
N SER A 133 -5.24 14.30 7.30
CA SER A 133 -4.83 15.35 8.24
C SER A 133 -4.84 16.74 7.59
N ILE A 134 -4.39 16.84 6.33
CA ILE A 134 -4.35 18.09 5.57
C ILE A 134 -5.78 18.57 5.25
N LYS A 135 -6.66 17.65 4.84
CA LYS A 135 -8.08 17.86 4.50
C LYS A 135 -9.02 17.95 5.72
N SER A 136 -8.51 18.01 6.95
CA SER A 136 -9.36 18.09 8.15
C SER A 136 -10.42 19.22 8.05
N ASN A 137 -11.57 18.99 8.70
CA ASN A 137 -12.80 19.81 8.64
C ASN A 137 -12.61 21.33 8.85
N SER A 138 -11.46 21.76 9.35
CA SER A 138 -11.12 23.15 9.67
C SER A 138 -10.65 23.98 8.46
N ARG A 139 -10.47 23.39 7.27
CA ARG A 139 -9.97 24.12 6.07
C ARG A 139 -11.03 24.21 4.96
N CYS A 140 -11.67 25.38 4.86
CA CYS A 140 -12.79 25.62 3.93
C CYS A 140 -12.41 25.79 2.44
N SER A 141 -11.14 25.68 2.03
CA SER A 141 -10.79 25.71 0.60
C SER A 141 -9.40 25.12 0.38
N LEU A 142 -9.34 23.88 -0.11
CA LEU A 142 -8.12 23.23 -0.59
C LEU A 142 -8.33 22.92 -2.07
N THR A 143 -7.55 23.54 -2.95
CA THR A 143 -7.53 23.20 -4.38
C THR A 143 -6.54 22.05 -4.64
N ASP A 144 -6.73 21.27 -5.70
CA ASP A 144 -5.87 20.12 -6.04
C ASP A 144 -4.37 20.48 -6.09
N ARG A 145 -4.04 21.68 -6.60
CA ARG A 145 -2.66 22.19 -6.62
C ARG A 145 -2.09 22.36 -5.22
N THR A 146 -2.84 22.96 -4.30
CA THR A 146 -2.40 23.17 -2.91
C THR A 146 -2.27 21.85 -2.16
N LEU A 147 -3.16 20.88 -2.42
CA LEU A 147 -3.07 19.56 -1.82
C LEU A 147 -1.82 18.80 -2.28
N HIS A 148 -1.54 18.82 -3.59
CA HIS A 148 -0.34 18.19 -4.15
C HIS A 148 0.94 18.75 -3.54
N GLN A 149 1.04 20.07 -3.36
CA GLN A 149 2.18 20.71 -2.72
C GLN A 149 2.32 20.31 -1.24
N CYS A 150 1.23 20.29 -0.47
CA CYS A 150 1.26 19.88 0.92
C CYS A 150 1.69 18.42 1.09
N LEU A 151 1.20 17.52 0.23
CA LEU A 151 1.61 16.11 0.23
C LEU A 151 3.09 15.94 -0.11
N ARG A 152 3.59 16.68 -1.10
CA ARG A 152 5.03 16.67 -1.43
C ARG A 152 5.88 17.09 -0.24
N ILE A 153 5.49 18.12 0.50
CA ILE A 153 6.23 18.56 1.70
C ILE A 153 6.15 17.51 2.81
N ALA A 154 4.99 16.91 3.03
CA ALA A 154 4.80 15.93 4.11
C ALA A 154 5.51 14.59 3.86
N LEU A 155 5.64 14.17 2.60
CA LEU A 155 6.13 12.84 2.23
C LEU A 155 7.59 12.81 1.77
N THR A 156 8.24 13.97 1.67
CA THR A 156 9.64 14.05 1.26
C THR A 156 10.46 14.73 2.34
N THR A 157 11.77 14.46 2.38
CA THR A 157 12.72 15.17 3.24
C THR A 157 13.02 16.58 2.71
N TYR A 158 12.17 17.13 1.86
CA TYR A 158 12.35 18.45 1.28
C TYR A 158 12.10 19.51 2.35
N GLU A 159 13.18 20.17 2.79
CA GLU A 159 13.07 21.35 3.64
C GLU A 159 12.84 22.59 2.77
N PRO A 160 11.67 23.25 2.85
CA PRO A 160 11.46 24.50 2.16
C PRO A 160 12.43 25.56 2.73
N LYS A 161 13.09 26.33 1.85
CA LYS A 161 13.94 27.47 2.25
C LYS A 161 13.06 28.63 2.74
N VAL A 162 12.50 28.49 3.95
CA VAL A 162 11.58 29.46 4.55
C VAL A 162 12.23 30.83 4.71
N THR A 163 13.51 30.89 5.04
CA THR A 163 14.27 32.14 5.20
C THR A 163 14.30 32.99 3.92
N ALA A 164 14.53 32.35 2.77
CA ALA A 164 14.52 33.03 1.46
C ALA A 164 13.11 33.46 1.03
N LEU A 165 12.07 32.73 1.45
CA LEU A 165 10.67 33.07 1.18
C LEU A 165 10.19 34.26 2.03
N VAL A 166 10.60 34.32 3.30
CA VAL A 166 10.27 35.43 4.21
C VAL A 166 10.95 36.72 3.77
N GLN A 167 12.20 36.65 3.31
CA GLN A 167 12.93 37.82 2.78
C GLN A 167 12.30 38.40 1.49
N ASN A 168 11.65 37.58 0.67
CA ASN A 168 10.99 38.02 -0.56
C ASN A 168 9.53 38.45 -0.38
N LYS A 169 8.92 38.25 0.81
CA LYS A 169 7.58 38.76 1.09
C LYS A 169 7.68 40.20 1.61
N LYS A 170 7.21 41.16 0.82
CA LYS A 170 6.85 42.49 1.34
C LYS A 170 5.65 42.33 2.27
N CYS A 171 5.85 42.55 3.56
CA CYS A 171 4.76 42.65 4.52
C CYS A 171 4.02 43.96 4.26
N HIS A 172 2.79 43.87 3.73
CA HIS A 172 1.86 44.99 3.80
C HIS A 172 1.23 44.96 5.19
N PHE A 173 1.77 45.79 6.09
CA PHE A 173 1.10 46.11 7.34
C PHE A 173 -0.12 46.96 6.99
N SER A 174 -1.32 46.46 7.30
CA SER A 174 -2.54 47.25 7.29
C SER A 174 -2.45 48.25 8.44
N HIS A 175 -2.70 49.53 8.15
CA HIS A 175 -2.77 50.60 9.15
C HIS A 175 -4.17 50.66 9.78
#